data_AF-A0A959GS71-F1
#
_entry.id   AF-A0A959GS71-F1
#
_cell.length_a   1.000
_cell.length_b   1.000
_cell.length_c   1.000
_cell.angle_alpha   90.00
_cell.angle_beta   90.00
_cell.angle_gamma   90.00
#
_symmetry.space_group_name_H-M   'P 1'
#
loop_
_entity.id
_entity.type
_entity.pdbx_description
1 polymer ?
#
loop_
_entity_poly.entity_id
_entity_poly.type
_entity_poly.pdbx_seq_one_letter_code
_entity_poly.pdbx_strand_id
1 'polypeptide(L)'
;MKHSTRKQEMDIFCKRLHLNFQRYCKEHQLSEELDNFTTYLIDQELIDNHTIRQYAILELFKDLYPENKHRKTHTVELLANRFNLTPRSIWNVLRKGGKG
;
A
#
# COMPACT_ATOMS: atom_id res chain seq x y z
N MET A 1 -12.32 -22.55 -25.52
CA MET A 1 -11.32 -21.60 -24.97
C MET A 1 -11.50 -21.52 -23.46
N LYS A 2 -10.54 -22.01 -22.66
CA LYS A 2 -10.58 -21.84 -21.20
C LYS A 2 -10.16 -20.40 -20.88
N HIS A 3 -11.09 -19.55 -20.48
CA HIS A 3 -10.71 -18.35 -19.74
C HIS A 3 -10.00 -18.81 -18.47
N SER A 4 -8.78 -18.33 -18.24
CA SER A 4 -8.07 -18.56 -16.98
C SER A 4 -8.94 -18.04 -15.85
N THR A 5 -9.28 -18.89 -14.88
CA THR A 5 -10.13 -18.59 -13.71
C THR A 5 -9.70 -17.30 -13.02
N ARG A 6 -8.37 -17.08 -12.94
CA ARG A 6 -7.76 -15.85 -12.41
C ARG A 6 -8.19 -14.56 -13.12
N LYS A 7 -8.35 -14.59 -14.45
CA LYS A 7 -8.80 -13.42 -15.21
C LYS A 7 -10.26 -13.10 -14.87
N GLN A 8 -11.11 -14.12 -14.79
CA GLN A 8 -12.52 -13.94 -14.44
C GLN A 8 -12.68 -13.42 -13.01
N GLU A 9 -11.90 -13.94 -12.06
CA GLU A 9 -11.86 -13.43 -10.69
C GLU A 9 -11.46 -11.96 -10.64
N MET A 10 -10.42 -11.57 -11.38
CA MET A 10 -9.97 -10.18 -11.46
C MET A 10 -11.03 -9.27 -12.10
N ASP A 11 -11.66 -9.70 -13.20
CA ASP A 11 -12.70 -8.93 -13.88
C ASP A 11 -13.92 -8.72 -12.95
N ILE A 12 -14.31 -9.75 -12.20
CA ILE A 12 -15.38 -9.67 -11.19
C ILE A 12 -14.98 -8.72 -10.06
N PHE A 13 -13.77 -8.87 -9.52
CA PHE A 13 -13.25 -8.02 -8.45
C PHE A 13 -13.27 -6.55 -8.85
N CYS A 14 -12.64 -6.18 -9.97
CA CYS A 14 -12.60 -4.79 -10.44
C CYS A 14 -14.00 -4.22 -10.68
N LYS A 15 -14.89 -4.99 -11.31
CA LYS A 15 -16.27 -4.56 -11.56
C LYS A 15 -17.02 -4.30 -10.26
N ARG A 16 -16.91 -5.20 -9.28
CA ARG A 16 -17.60 -5.06 -7.98
C ARG A 16 -17.01 -3.93 -7.16
N LEU A 17 -15.69 -3.78 -7.18
CA LEU A 17 -14.97 -2.75 -6.46
C LEU A 17 -15.41 -1.34 -6.90
N HIS A 18 -15.40 -1.08 -8.21
CA HIS A 18 -15.84 0.21 -8.75
C HIS A 18 -17.32 0.48 -8.45
N LEU A 19 -18.20 -0.50 -8.67
CA LEU A 19 -19.63 -0.33 -8.39
C LEU A 19 -19.91 -0.02 -6.91
N ASN A 20 -19.19 -0.66 -6.00
CA ASN A 20 -19.37 -0.41 -4.57
C ASN A 20 -18.77 0.94 -4.15
N PHE A 21 -17.62 1.34 -4.70
CA PHE A 21 -17.05 2.67 -4.48
C PHE A 21 -18.01 3.78 -4.94
N GLN A 22 -18.62 3.63 -6.12
CA GLN A 22 -19.61 4.58 -6.62
C GLN A 22 -20.83 4.72 -5.71
N ARG A 23 -21.25 3.62 -5.07
CA ARG A 23 -22.34 3.67 -4.08
C ARG A 23 -21.90 4.37 -2.81
N TYR A 24 -20.72 4.02 -2.29
CA TYR A 24 -20.12 4.69 -1.14
C TYR A 24 -20.03 6.21 -1.35
N CYS A 25 -19.53 6.66 -2.49
CA CYS A 25 -19.48 8.09 -2.80
C CYS A 25 -20.87 8.75 -2.83
N LYS A 26 -21.88 8.08 -3.40
CA LYS A 26 -23.26 8.60 -3.40
C LYS A 26 -23.87 8.67 -2.00
N GLU A 27 -23.68 7.63 -1.19
CA GLU A 27 -24.20 7.53 0.17
C GLU A 27 -23.56 8.58 1.10
N HIS A 28 -22.27 8.87 0.89
CA HIS A 28 -21.50 9.80 1.70
C HIS A 28 -21.34 11.20 1.09
N GLN A 29 -21.96 11.48 -0.07
CA GLN A 29 -21.88 12.76 -0.79
C GLN A 29 -20.44 13.18 -1.13
N LEU A 30 -19.61 12.19 -1.52
CA LEU A 30 -18.22 12.38 -1.92
C LEU A 30 -18.08 12.40 -3.44
N SER A 31 -16.99 13.00 -3.94
CA SER A 31 -16.57 12.88 -5.33
C SER A 31 -15.87 11.53 -5.60
N GLU A 32 -15.96 11.03 -6.83
CA GLU A 32 -15.25 9.82 -7.29
C GLU A 32 -13.76 10.12 -7.58
N GLU A 33 -13.07 10.68 -6.59
CA GLU A 33 -11.64 11.02 -6.64
C GLU A 33 -10.76 9.91 -6.06
N LEU A 34 -9.47 9.91 -6.45
CA LEU A 34 -8.52 8.88 -6.05
C LEU A 34 -8.29 8.81 -4.53
N ASP A 35 -8.34 9.96 -3.85
CA ASP A 35 -8.18 10.02 -2.39
C ASP A 35 -9.36 9.36 -1.68
N ASN A 36 -10.59 9.60 -2.15
CA ASN A 36 -11.79 8.92 -1.65
C ASN A 36 -11.77 7.43 -1.98
N PHE A 37 -11.24 7.05 -3.16
CA PHE A 37 -11.07 5.64 -3.51
C PHE A 37 -10.10 4.94 -2.56
N THR A 38 -8.96 5.57 -2.28
CA THR A 38 -7.96 5.02 -1.34
C THR A 38 -8.55 4.89 0.05
N THR A 39 -9.28 5.90 0.54
CA THR A 39 -9.98 5.86 1.82
C THR A 39 -11.00 4.72 1.87
N TYR A 40 -11.81 4.56 0.81
CA TYR A 40 -12.76 3.47 0.68
C TYR A 40 -12.09 2.08 0.75
N LEU A 41 -10.93 1.89 0.12
CA LEU A 41 -10.19 0.62 0.20
C LEU A 41 -9.74 0.30 1.63
N ILE A 42 -9.43 1.32 2.42
CA ILE A 42 -9.01 1.18 3.82
C ILE A 42 -10.24 0.89 4.70
N ASP A 43 -11.31 1.67 4.55
CA ASP A 43 -12.54 1.53 5.33
C ASP A 43 -13.21 0.16 5.14
N GLN A 44 -13.12 -0.40 3.94
CA GLN A 44 -13.65 -1.74 3.62
C GLN A 44 -12.66 -2.87 3.94
N GLU A 45 -11.55 -2.58 4.62
CA GLU A 45 -10.49 -3.54 4.99
C GLU A 45 -9.90 -4.30 3.79
N LEU A 46 -10.01 -3.74 2.57
CA LEU A 46 -9.42 -4.31 1.36
C LEU A 46 -7.90 -4.07 1.31
N ILE A 47 -7.43 -3.03 1.99
CA ILE A 47 -6.02 -2.77 2.26
C ILE A 47 -5.86 -2.59 3.77
N ASP A 48 -5.10 -3.47 4.41
CA ASP A 48 -4.85 -3.38 5.84
C ASP A 48 -3.75 -2.36 6.19
N ASN A 49 -3.79 -1.87 7.43
CA ASN A 49 -2.80 -0.92 7.97
C ASN A 49 -1.36 -1.44 7.89
N HIS A 50 -1.17 -2.75 7.93
CA HIS A 50 0.14 -3.36 7.82
C HIS A 50 0.70 -3.20 6.39
N THR A 51 -0.13 -3.39 5.37
CA THR A 51 0.19 -3.22 3.94
C THR A 51 0.49 -1.76 3.63
N ILE A 52 -0.34 -0.83 4.13
CA ILE A 52 -0.10 0.62 4.00
C ILE A 52 1.28 0.98 4.57
N ARG A 53 1.57 0.52 5.78
CA ARG A 53 2.85 0.78 6.46
C ARG A 53 4.02 0.20 5.68
N GLN A 54 3.90 -1.03 5.18
CA GLN A 54 4.95 -1.65 4.38
C GLN A 54 5.23 -0.86 3.11
N TYR A 55 4.18 -0.49 2.37
CA TYR A 55 4.29 0.33 1.18
C TYR A 55 5.01 1.66 1.49
N ALA A 56 4.56 2.39 2.51
CA ALA A 56 5.15 3.67 2.89
C ALA A 56 6.63 3.56 3.30
N ILE A 57 7.02 2.51 4.04
CA ILE A 57 8.42 2.26 4.40
C ILE A 57 9.27 2.00 3.16
N LEU A 58 8.76 1.19 2.22
CA LEU A 58 9.50 0.82 1.01
C LEU A 58 9.71 2.03 0.09
N GLU A 59 8.68 2.83 -0.17
CA GLU A 59 8.81 4.03 -1.01
C GLU A 59 9.73 5.06 -0.35
N LEU A 60 9.53 5.37 0.93
CA LEU A 60 10.42 6.30 1.64
C LEU A 60 11.87 5.82 1.69
N PHE A 61 12.12 4.50 1.76
CA PHE A 61 13.48 3.99 1.70
C PHE A 61 14.12 4.25 0.33
N LYS A 62 13.38 4.10 -0.77
CA LYS A 62 13.89 4.37 -2.13
C LYS A 62 14.34 5.81 -2.29
N ASP A 63 13.61 6.74 -1.69
CA ASP A 63 13.93 8.18 -1.74
C ASP A 63 15.08 8.52 -0.79
N LEU A 64 15.00 8.07 0.47
CA LEU A 64 15.97 8.45 1.50
C LEU A 64 17.33 7.74 1.36
N TYR A 65 17.39 6.55 0.78
CA TYR A 65 18.65 5.81 0.65
C TYR A 65 19.71 6.56 -0.19
N PRO A 66 19.41 7.05 -1.41
CA PRO A 66 20.34 7.88 -2.17
C PRO A 66 20.63 9.22 -1.49
N GLU A 67 19.61 9.89 -0.91
CA GLU A 67 19.81 11.16 -0.17
C GLU A 67 20.79 11.01 0.99
N ASN A 68 20.76 9.85 1.67
CA ASN A 68 21.66 9.52 2.76
C ASN A 68 23.01 8.94 2.29
N LYS A 69 23.44 9.23 1.05
CA LYS A 69 24.71 8.76 0.47
C LYS A 69 24.85 7.24 0.52
N HIS A 70 23.75 6.52 0.30
CA HIS A 70 23.69 5.06 0.33
C HIS A 70 24.09 4.43 1.68
N ARG A 71 23.91 5.16 2.79
CA ARG A 71 24.17 4.65 4.14
C ARG A 71 22.96 3.88 4.67
N LYS A 72 22.88 2.59 4.32
CA LYS A 72 21.71 1.74 4.59
C LYS A 72 21.30 1.71 6.06
N THR A 73 22.25 1.52 6.96
CA THR A 73 22.00 1.49 8.41
C THR A 73 21.39 2.80 8.90
N HIS A 74 21.94 3.94 8.43
CA HIS A 74 21.44 5.26 8.80
C HIS A 74 20.01 5.49 8.30
N THR A 75 19.73 5.15 7.05
CA THR A 75 18.37 5.23 6.48
C THR A 75 17.39 4.35 7.25
N VAL A 76 17.81 3.16 7.68
CA VAL A 76 16.98 2.27 8.49
C VAL A 76 16.67 2.86 9.87
N GLU A 77 17.66 3.48 10.53
CA GLU A 77 17.45 4.15 11.82
C GLU A 77 16.48 5.34 11.70
N LEU A 78 16.60 6.15 10.64
CA LEU A 78 15.68 7.26 10.37
C LEU A 78 14.24 6.76 10.18
N LEU A 79 14.06 5.69 9.40
CA LEU A 79 12.74 5.09 9.18
C LEU A 79 12.19 4.45 10.45
N ALA A 80 13.04 3.80 11.25
CA ALA A 80 12.65 3.21 12.53
C ALA A 80 12.07 4.30 13.46
N ASN A 81 12.75 5.45 13.56
CA ASN A 81 12.27 6.59 14.34
C ASN A 81 10.97 7.17 13.76
N ARG A 82 10.90 7.39 12.44
CA ARG A 82 9.71 7.98 11.78
C ARG A 82 8.44 7.15 11.97
N PHE A 83 8.56 5.81 11.90
CA PHE A 83 7.42 4.91 12.03
C PHE A 83 7.20 4.41 13.47
N ASN A 84 8.00 4.88 14.44
CA ASN A 84 8.00 4.38 15.82
C ASN A 84 8.14 2.84 15.89
N LEU A 85 9.13 2.31 15.17
CA LEU A 85 9.44 0.88 15.07
C LEU A 85 10.89 0.60 15.46
N THR A 86 11.20 -0.66 15.71
CA THR A 86 12.60 -1.08 15.86
C THR A 86 13.31 -1.13 14.49
N PRO A 87 14.63 -0.89 14.43
CA PRO A 87 15.41 -1.11 13.21
C PRO A 87 15.21 -2.52 12.63
N ARG A 88 15.07 -3.55 13.49
CA ARG A 88 14.79 -4.93 13.08
C ARG A 88 13.47 -5.07 12.32
N SER A 89 12.44 -4.33 12.73
CA SER A 89 11.15 -4.31 12.01
C SER A 89 11.31 -3.72 10.61
N ILE A 90 12.06 -2.62 10.47
CA ILE A 90 12.34 -2.01 9.17
C ILE A 90 13.14 -2.98 8.28
N TRP A 91 14.19 -3.61 8.82
CA TRP A 91 14.97 -4.63 8.10
C TRP A 91 14.09 -5.78 7.59
N ASN A 92 13.11 -6.22 8.39
CA ASN A 92 12.17 -7.26 7.98
C ASN A 92 11.27 -6.81 6.81
N VAL A 93 10.82 -5.55 6.80
CA VAL A 93 10.05 -4.98 5.68
C VAL A 93 10.91 -4.93 4.41
N LEU A 94 12.12 -4.38 4.51
CA LEU A 94 13.05 -4.27 3.38
C LEU A 94 13.41 -5.65 2.78
N ARG A 95 13.59 -6.66 3.62
CA ARG A 95 13.89 -8.04 3.17
C ARG A 95 12.70 -8.68 2.44
N LYS A 96 11.47 -8.37 2.84
CA LYS A 96 10.26 -8.89 2.19
C LYS A 96 9.98 -8.16 0.86
N GLY A 97 10.19 -6.84 0.82
CA GLY A 97 9.96 -6.01 -0.37
C GLY A 97 11.07 -6.07 -1.42
N GLY A 98 12.30 -6.43 -1.04
CA GLY A 98 13.45 -6.54 -1.95
C GLY A 98 13.52 -7.84 -2.76
N LYS A 99 12.42 -8.60 -2.89
CA LYS A 99 12.31 -9.71 -3.85
C LYS A 99 11.80 -9.15 -5.18
N GLY A 100 12.67 -8.45 -5.89
CA GLY A 100 12.53 -8.01 -7.27
C GLY A 100 13.86 -8.21 -7.96
#